data_AF-A0A2C9LZH7-F1
#
_entry.id   AF-A0A2C9LZH7-F1
#
_cell.length_a   1.000
_cell.length_b   1.000
_cell.length_c   1.000
_cell.angle_alpha   90.00
_cell.angle_beta   90.00
_cell.angle_gamma   90.00
#
_symmetry.space_group_name_H-M   'P 1'
#
loop_
_entity.id
_entity.type
_entity.pdbx_description
1 polymer ?
#
loop_
_entity_poly.entity_id
_entity_poly.type
_entity_poly.pdbx_seq_one_letter_code
_entity_poly.pdbx_strand_id
1 'polypeptide(L)'
;MIPLSGGIYTYLRLGLGNIAGFICVIERFFVADCLGILIMLLTFSKYTVSILPTCGSPQLLEKMIAATTLVGLTLINSYSSKLATRVSILTTFGKVAALIVICVGGVVFISKGVTTELPSGFSGTKSDPASIALAFYSALFAYDGASHLNSLIEEVKSPVKTVPRAILFGTFLIIVIYIMTNVSYLAVMTRSELLGSNAVAS
;
A
#
# COMPACT_ATOMS: atom_id res chain seq x y z
N MET A 1 -19.70 17.85 8.01
CA MET A 1 -18.44 17.31 8.60
C MET A 1 -18.25 18.02 9.92
N ILE A 2 -18.07 17.27 11.00
CA ILE A 2 -17.78 17.84 12.31
C ILE A 2 -16.27 18.13 12.32
N PRO A 3 -15.83 19.40 12.42
CA PRO A 3 -14.42 19.77 12.29
C PRO A 3 -13.71 19.57 13.64
N LEU A 4 -13.66 18.32 14.12
CA LEU A 4 -12.98 17.98 15.37
C LEU A 4 -11.79 17.07 15.11
N SER A 5 -10.71 17.35 15.83
CA SER A 5 -9.49 16.55 15.91
C SER A 5 -9.78 15.13 16.31
N GLY A 6 -9.06 14.17 15.73
CA GLY A 6 -9.13 12.75 16.12
C GLY A 6 -9.80 11.82 15.11
N GLY A 7 -10.25 12.32 13.95
CA GLY A 7 -10.72 11.48 12.85
C GLY A 7 -11.86 10.53 13.25
N ILE A 8 -11.78 9.26 12.82
CA ILE A 8 -12.80 8.23 13.05
C ILE A 8 -13.13 8.01 14.53
N TYR A 9 -12.13 8.14 15.42
CA TYR A 9 -12.34 8.04 16.87
C TYR A 9 -13.37 9.06 17.37
N THR A 10 -13.22 10.31 16.96
CA THR A 10 -14.09 11.40 17.44
C THR A 10 -15.52 11.23 16.94
N TYR A 11 -15.69 10.74 15.71
CA TYR A 11 -17.02 10.40 15.18
C TYR A 11 -17.68 9.25 15.95
N LEU A 12 -16.93 8.17 16.22
CA LEU A 12 -17.44 7.01 16.96
C LEU A 12 -17.75 7.37 18.42
N ARG A 13 -16.91 8.18 19.06
CA ARG A 13 -17.14 8.65 20.42
C ARG A 13 -18.38 9.52 20.53
N LEU A 14 -18.62 10.42 19.57
CA LEU A 14 -19.79 11.29 19.56
C LEU A 14 -21.09 10.54 19.23
N GLY A 15 -21.04 9.55 18.33
CA GLY A 15 -22.23 8.81 17.90
C GLY A 15 -22.59 7.62 18.80
N LEU A 16 -21.59 6.87 19.29
CA LEU A 16 -21.76 5.59 19.99
C LEU A 16 -21.25 5.61 21.44
N GLY A 17 -20.73 6.75 21.90
CA GLY A 17 -20.26 6.93 23.26
C GLY A 17 -18.80 6.51 23.50
N ASN A 18 -18.37 6.66 24.76
CA ASN A 18 -16.96 6.54 25.14
C ASN A 18 -16.38 5.13 24.96
N ILE A 19 -17.18 4.07 25.17
CA ILE A 19 -16.71 2.67 25.03
C ILE A 19 -16.38 2.35 23.58
N ALA A 20 -17.25 2.73 22.63
CA ALA A 20 -17.00 2.53 21.20
C ALA A 20 -15.77 3.30 20.71
N GLY A 21 -15.58 4.54 21.20
CA GLY A 21 -14.36 5.29 20.95
C GLY A 21 -13.11 4.58 21.49
N PHE A 22 -13.16 4.07 22.72
CA PHE A 22 -12.03 3.35 23.33
C PHE A 22 -11.65 2.08 22.56
N ILE A 23 -12.64 1.27 22.18
CA ILE A 23 -12.42 0.06 21.38
C ILE A 23 -11.78 0.42 20.03
N CYS A 24 -12.24 1.47 19.37
CA CYS A 24 -11.66 1.93 18.10
C CYS A 24 -10.18 2.30 18.23
N VAL A 25 -9.78 2.96 19.32
CA VAL A 25 -8.38 3.34 19.52
C VAL A 25 -7.51 2.10 19.79
N ILE A 26 -7.99 1.16 20.61
CA ILE A 26 -7.25 -0.08 20.88
C ILE A 26 -7.06 -0.89 19.60
N GLU A 27 -8.13 -1.09 18.84
CA GLU A 27 -8.09 -1.85 17.60
C GLU A 27 -7.11 -1.21 16.60
N ARG A 28 -7.20 0.11 16.39
CA ARG A 28 -6.28 0.80 15.47
C ARG A 28 -4.83 0.69 15.91
N PHE A 29 -4.55 0.99 17.18
CA PHE A 29 -3.18 1.08 17.66
C PHE A 29 -2.50 -0.30 17.71
N PHE A 30 -3.16 -1.32 18.25
CA PHE A 30 -2.57 -2.65 18.43
C PHE A 30 -2.67 -3.53 17.19
N VAL A 31 -3.72 -3.37 16.38
CA VAL A 31 -4.01 -4.27 15.26
C VAL A 31 -3.69 -3.56 13.95
N ALA A 32 -4.42 -2.52 13.59
CA ALA A 32 -4.31 -1.93 12.24
C ALA A 32 -2.92 -1.35 11.94
N ASP A 33 -2.43 -0.43 12.79
CA ASP A 33 -1.17 0.28 12.54
C ASP A 33 0.05 -0.66 12.70
N CYS A 34 0.06 -1.51 13.74
CA CYS A 34 1.13 -2.48 13.97
C CYS A 34 1.25 -3.51 12.83
N LEU A 35 0.13 -4.10 12.40
CA LEU A 35 0.12 -5.08 11.33
C LEU A 35 0.46 -4.43 9.98
N GLY A 36 -0.04 -3.22 9.72
CA GLY A 36 0.29 -2.47 8.51
C GLY A 36 1.80 -2.23 8.36
N ILE A 37 2.46 -1.79 9.43
CA ILE A 37 3.92 -1.60 9.45
C ILE A 37 4.65 -2.93 9.22
N LEU A 38 4.22 -4.01 9.87
CA LEU A 38 4.83 -5.33 9.74
C LEU A 38 4.74 -5.85 8.30
N ILE A 39 3.57 -5.78 7.66
CA ILE A 39 3.36 -6.21 6.29
C ILE A 39 4.30 -5.43 5.35
N MET A 40 4.31 -4.09 5.45
CA MET A 40 5.19 -3.25 4.61
C MET A 40 6.67 -3.57 4.77
N LEU A 41 7.15 -3.84 5.99
CA LEU A 41 8.54 -4.21 6.26
C LEU A 41 8.92 -5.58 5.68
N LEU A 42 8.03 -6.56 5.83
CA LEU A 42 8.24 -7.89 5.26
C LEU A 42 8.27 -7.84 3.73
N THR A 43 7.35 -7.08 3.13
CA THR A 43 7.34 -6.85 1.68
C THR A 43 8.65 -6.20 1.22
N PHE A 44 9.09 -5.11 1.88
CA PHE A 44 10.37 -4.47 1.57
C PHE A 44 11.55 -5.45 1.67
N SER A 45 11.56 -6.28 2.70
CA SER A 45 12.60 -7.27 2.88
C SER A 45 12.61 -8.33 1.77
N LYS A 46 11.45 -8.84 1.35
CA LYS A 46 11.34 -9.81 0.26
C LYS A 46 11.89 -9.25 -1.05
N TYR A 47 11.53 -8.01 -1.38
CA TYR A 47 12.07 -7.33 -2.56
C TYR A 47 13.59 -7.14 -2.47
N THR A 48 14.11 -6.81 -1.29
CA THR A 48 15.56 -6.68 -1.08
C THR A 48 16.28 -8.01 -1.29
N VAL A 49 15.79 -9.08 -0.66
CA VAL A 49 16.37 -10.43 -0.76
C VAL A 49 16.34 -10.95 -2.19
N SER A 50 15.30 -10.66 -2.97
CA SER A 50 15.20 -11.07 -4.37
C SER A 50 16.30 -10.51 -5.28
N ILE A 51 17.00 -9.43 -4.87
CA ILE A 51 18.08 -8.81 -5.64
C ILE A 51 19.45 -9.37 -5.21
N LEU A 52 19.55 -9.91 -3.99
CA LEU A 52 20.77 -10.49 -3.47
C LEU A 52 20.94 -11.95 -3.95
N PRO A 53 22.13 -12.35 -4.41
CA PRO A 53 22.41 -13.77 -4.66
C PRO A 53 22.48 -14.50 -3.32
N THR A 54 21.41 -15.17 -2.92
CA THR A 54 21.34 -15.86 -1.63
C THR A 54 21.74 -17.33 -1.71
N CYS A 55 22.72 -17.73 -0.90
CA CYS A 55 22.99 -19.13 -0.54
C CYS A 55 22.51 -19.37 0.91
N GLY A 56 21.26 -19.80 1.11
CA GLY A 56 20.74 -20.08 2.47
C GLY A 56 19.21 -20.11 2.57
N SER A 57 18.67 -20.26 3.79
CA SER A 57 17.23 -20.23 4.06
C SER A 57 16.69 -18.78 3.96
N PRO A 58 15.87 -18.46 2.95
CA PRO A 58 15.48 -17.06 2.67
C PRO A 58 14.67 -16.44 3.82
N GLN A 59 13.92 -17.24 4.57
CA GLN A 59 13.03 -16.77 5.64
C GLN A 59 13.76 -16.12 6.81
N LEU A 60 14.94 -16.60 7.18
CA LEU A 60 15.68 -16.00 8.31
C LEU A 60 16.28 -14.65 7.88
N LEU A 61 16.85 -14.60 6.67
CA LEU A 61 17.41 -13.38 6.11
C LEU A 61 16.34 -12.29 5.93
N GLU A 62 15.16 -12.67 5.46
CA GLU A 62 14.02 -11.75 5.34
C GLU A 62 13.64 -11.12 6.70
N LYS A 63 13.52 -11.94 7.74
CA LYS A 63 13.18 -11.43 9.08
C LYS A 63 14.27 -10.51 9.65
N MET A 64 15.54 -10.83 9.41
CA MET A 64 16.67 -10.01 9.87
C MET A 64 16.73 -8.65 9.17
N ILE A 65 16.49 -8.60 7.86
CA ILE A 65 16.44 -7.34 7.10
C ILE A 65 15.23 -6.52 7.52
N ALA A 66 14.05 -7.12 7.68
CA ALA A 66 12.86 -6.43 8.18
C ALA A 66 13.09 -5.82 9.57
N ALA A 67 13.67 -6.59 10.51
CA ALA A 67 13.98 -6.12 11.85
C ALA A 67 15.01 -4.98 11.84
N THR A 68 16.08 -5.13 11.05
CA THR A 68 17.12 -4.09 10.92
C THR A 68 16.55 -2.80 10.33
N THR A 69 15.67 -2.91 9.33
CA THR A 69 15.00 -1.76 8.71
C THR A 69 14.08 -1.06 9.70
N LEU A 70 13.30 -1.80 10.48
CA LEU A 70 12.44 -1.24 11.54
C LEU A 70 13.24 -0.47 12.57
N VAL A 71 14.30 -1.09 13.11
CA VAL A 71 15.18 -0.45 14.10
C VAL A 71 15.84 0.79 13.50
N GLY A 72 16.37 0.70 12.28
CA GLY A 72 16.99 1.83 11.59
C GLY A 72 16.05 3.02 11.40
N LEU A 73 14.84 2.78 10.90
CA LEU A 73 13.83 3.84 10.73
C LEU A 73 13.39 4.43 12.08
N THR A 74 13.25 3.60 13.11
CA THR A 74 12.88 4.04 14.46
C THR A 74 13.98 4.91 15.08
N LEU A 75 15.25 4.55 14.89
CA LEU A 75 16.39 5.34 15.37
C LEU A 75 16.47 6.69 14.63
N ILE A 76 16.27 6.70 13.31
CA ILE A 76 16.24 7.94 12.52
C ILE A 76 15.09 8.84 13.00
N ASN A 77 13.92 8.27 13.24
CA ASN A 77 12.75 9.02 13.73
C ASN A 77 12.97 9.58 15.14
N SER A 78 13.52 8.75 16.05
CA SER A 78 13.85 9.15 17.42
C SER A 78 14.94 10.21 17.49
N TYR A 79 15.92 10.18 16.58
CA TYR A 79 16.99 11.17 16.53
C TYR A 79 16.52 12.50 15.93
N SER A 80 15.78 12.47 14.82
CA SER A 80 15.24 13.68 14.21
C SER A 80 14.04 13.39 13.32
N SER A 81 12.87 13.89 13.75
CA SER A 81 11.65 13.88 12.95
C SER A 81 11.80 14.61 11.60
N LYS A 82 12.69 15.62 11.53
CA LYS A 82 12.98 16.34 10.27
C LYS A 82 13.75 15.47 9.28
N LEU A 83 14.73 14.67 9.76
CA LEU A 83 15.45 13.73 8.90
C LEU A 83 14.50 12.62 8.41
N ALA A 84 13.69 12.05 9.30
CA ALA A 84 12.68 11.07 8.91
C ALA A 84 11.73 11.62 7.84
N THR A 85 11.27 12.88 7.99
CA THR A 85 10.43 13.55 6.98
C THR A 85 11.13 13.67 5.63
N ARG A 86 12.42 14.04 5.61
CA ARG A 86 13.20 14.13 4.35
C ARG A 86 13.35 12.76 3.66
N VAL A 87 13.63 11.71 4.44
CA VAL A 87 13.74 10.33 3.93
C VAL A 87 12.39 9.88 3.35
N SER A 88 11.28 10.15 4.02
CA SER A 88 9.94 9.86 3.52
C SER A 88 9.64 10.58 2.21
N ILE A 89 9.97 11.88 2.11
CA ILE A 89 9.78 12.67 0.88
C ILE A 89 10.59 12.08 -0.28
N LEU A 90 11.87 11.78 -0.06
CA LEU A 90 12.73 11.18 -1.08
C LEU A 90 12.18 9.83 -1.55
N THR A 91 11.73 9.00 -0.61
CA THR A 91 11.12 7.70 -0.91
C THR A 91 9.83 7.86 -1.72
N THR A 92 9.02 8.88 -1.41
CA THR A 92 7.80 9.18 -2.19
C THR A 92 8.13 9.53 -3.64
N PHE A 93 9.14 10.37 -3.88
CA PHE A 93 9.59 10.64 -5.25
C PHE A 93 10.06 9.37 -5.96
N GLY A 94 10.80 8.50 -5.27
CA GLY A 94 11.21 7.20 -5.80
C GLY A 94 10.03 6.30 -6.17
N LYS A 95 9.02 6.19 -5.30
CA LYS A 95 7.79 5.44 -5.56
C LYS A 95 7.04 5.95 -6.79
N VAL A 96 6.88 7.27 -6.90
CA VAL A 96 6.22 7.90 -8.06
C VAL A 96 7.01 7.66 -9.34
N ALA A 97 8.34 7.81 -9.31
CA ALA A 97 9.19 7.54 -10.46
C ALA A 97 9.10 6.08 -10.91
N ALA A 98 9.13 5.12 -9.98
CA ALA A 98 8.96 3.71 -10.29
C ALA A 98 7.60 3.41 -10.95
N LEU A 99 6.51 4.01 -10.45
CA LEU A 99 5.18 3.87 -11.04
C LEU A 99 5.12 4.42 -12.47
N ILE A 100 5.76 5.57 -12.73
CA ILE A 100 5.84 6.14 -14.08
C ILE A 100 6.58 5.18 -15.03
N VAL A 101 7.71 4.61 -14.59
CA VAL A 101 8.47 3.64 -15.39
C VAL A 101 7.62 2.41 -15.72
N ILE A 102 6.88 1.87 -14.75
CA ILE A 102 5.99 0.72 -14.97
C ILE A 102 4.89 1.09 -15.97
N CYS A 103 4.21 2.23 -15.79
CA CYS A 103 3.13 2.66 -16.68
C CYS A 103 3.62 2.88 -18.12
N VAL A 104 4.71 3.63 -18.29
CA VAL A 104 5.29 3.90 -19.62
C VAL A 104 5.81 2.60 -20.26
N GLY A 105 6.48 1.75 -19.48
CA GLY A 105 6.93 0.43 -19.92
C GLY A 105 5.79 -0.41 -20.48
N GLY A 106 4.69 -0.54 -19.73
CA GLY A 106 3.49 -1.25 -20.18
C GLY A 106 2.94 -0.74 -21.52
N VAL A 107 2.80 0.58 -21.67
CA VAL A 107 2.33 1.18 -22.93
C VAL A 107 3.26 0.89 -24.10
N VAL A 108 4.58 0.98 -23.89
CA VAL A 108 5.58 0.70 -24.94
C VAL A 108 5.55 -0.77 -25.36
N PHE A 109 5.45 -1.71 -24.41
CA PHE A 109 5.37 -3.14 -24.73
C PHE A 109 4.08 -3.50 -25.47
N ILE A 110 2.95 -2.94 -25.07
CA ILE A 110 1.66 -3.11 -25.77
C ILE A 110 1.72 -2.52 -27.18
N SER A 111 2.32 -1.33 -27.34
CA SER A 111 2.48 -0.68 -28.65
C SER A 111 3.41 -1.45 -29.60
N LYS A 112 4.32 -2.27 -29.05
CA LYS A 112 5.18 -3.18 -29.82
C LYS A 112 4.50 -4.51 -30.17
N GLY A 113 3.23 -4.69 -29.81
CA GLY A 113 2.45 -5.92 -30.09
C GLY A 113 2.75 -7.08 -29.14
N VAL A 114 3.48 -6.85 -28.05
CA VAL A 114 3.74 -7.88 -27.03
C VAL A 114 2.54 -7.94 -26.09
N THR A 115 1.59 -8.82 -26.40
CA THR A 115 0.37 -9.04 -25.61
C THR A 115 0.31 -10.48 -25.09
N THR A 116 1.39 -10.92 -24.46
CA THR A 116 1.70 -12.32 -24.17
C THR A 116 0.59 -13.04 -23.39
N GLU A 117 -0.03 -12.39 -22.39
CA GLU A 117 -1.08 -13.00 -21.54
C GLU A 117 -2.38 -12.16 -21.42
N LEU A 118 -2.50 -11.07 -22.19
CA LEU A 118 -3.71 -10.23 -22.17
C LEU A 118 -5.00 -11.00 -22.55
N PRO A 119 -5.00 -11.91 -23.55
CA PRO A 119 -6.20 -12.68 -23.91
C PRO A 119 -6.55 -13.80 -22.91
N SER A 120 -5.54 -14.36 -22.24
CA SER A 120 -5.66 -15.46 -21.27
C SER A 120 -5.83 -14.98 -19.83
N GLY A 121 -5.80 -13.67 -19.57
CA GLY A 121 -5.75 -13.05 -18.23
C GLY A 121 -6.82 -13.50 -17.23
N PHE A 122 -7.99 -13.95 -17.69
CA PHE A 122 -9.09 -14.46 -16.85
C PHE A 122 -9.20 -16.00 -16.80
N SER A 123 -8.32 -16.73 -17.48
CA SER A 123 -8.34 -18.19 -17.48
C SER A 123 -7.96 -18.74 -16.10
N GLY A 124 -8.68 -19.72 -15.54
CA GLY A 124 -8.40 -20.27 -14.21
C GLY A 124 -8.86 -19.40 -13.03
N THR A 125 -9.72 -18.41 -13.26
CA THR A 125 -10.39 -17.68 -12.17
C THR A 125 -11.17 -18.66 -11.28
N LYS A 126 -10.92 -18.59 -9.98
CA LYS A 126 -11.70 -19.31 -8.98
C LYS A 126 -12.92 -18.47 -8.61
N SER A 127 -14.11 -19.01 -8.83
CA SER A 127 -15.38 -18.35 -8.48
C SER A 127 -15.87 -18.70 -7.08
N ASP A 128 -15.01 -19.30 -6.24
CA ASP A 128 -15.39 -19.60 -4.88
C ASP A 128 -15.51 -18.30 -4.05
N PRO A 129 -16.55 -18.19 -3.19
CA PRO A 129 -16.78 -16.96 -2.44
C PRO A 129 -15.61 -16.52 -1.56
N ALA A 130 -14.79 -17.48 -1.09
CA ALA A 130 -13.64 -17.19 -0.22
C ALA A 130 -12.50 -16.52 -0.99
N SER A 131 -12.15 -17.02 -2.18
CA SER A 131 -11.15 -16.41 -3.07
C SER A 131 -11.57 -15.01 -3.51
N ILE A 132 -12.87 -14.82 -3.80
CA ILE A 132 -13.41 -13.50 -4.14
C ILE A 132 -13.28 -12.55 -2.94
N ALA A 133 -13.67 -12.99 -1.73
CA ALA A 133 -13.55 -12.19 -0.52
C ALA A 133 -12.09 -11.80 -0.20
N LEU A 134 -11.15 -12.73 -0.36
CA LEU A 134 -9.72 -12.46 -0.18
C LEU A 134 -9.19 -11.44 -1.21
N ALA A 135 -9.61 -11.55 -2.48
CA ALA A 135 -9.22 -10.59 -3.51
C ALA A 135 -9.73 -9.17 -3.19
N PHE A 136 -10.98 -9.06 -2.72
CA PHE A 136 -11.53 -7.78 -2.26
C PHE A 136 -10.78 -7.25 -1.03
N TYR A 137 -10.41 -8.12 -0.09
CA TYR A 137 -9.64 -7.73 1.09
C TYR A 137 -8.28 -7.14 0.70
N SER A 138 -7.53 -7.81 -0.18
CA SER A 138 -6.25 -7.29 -0.70
C SER A 138 -6.42 -5.98 -1.46
N ALA A 139 -7.48 -5.84 -2.26
CA ALA A 139 -7.78 -4.59 -2.95
C ALA A 139 -8.09 -3.47 -1.94
N LEU A 140 -8.93 -3.72 -0.93
CA LEU A 140 -9.26 -2.74 0.10
C LEU A 140 -8.02 -2.29 0.87
N PHE A 141 -7.11 -3.21 1.19
CA PHE A 141 -5.83 -2.88 1.83
C PHE A 141 -5.00 -1.93 0.96
N ALA A 142 -4.96 -2.14 -0.36
CA ALA A 142 -4.24 -1.26 -1.27
C ALA A 142 -4.84 0.17 -1.36
N TYR A 143 -6.13 0.33 -1.10
CA TYR A 143 -6.82 1.62 -1.06
C TYR A 143 -6.90 2.25 0.35
N ASP A 144 -6.35 1.59 1.38
CA ASP A 144 -6.36 2.14 2.74
C ASP A 144 -5.39 3.32 2.84
N GLY A 145 -5.96 4.53 2.82
CA GLY A 145 -5.19 5.77 2.82
C GLY A 145 -6.02 7.03 3.02
N ALA A 146 -7.26 7.04 2.53
CA ALA A 146 -8.18 8.17 2.69
C ALA A 146 -8.51 8.45 4.17
N SER A 147 -8.49 7.41 5.02
CA SER A 147 -8.70 7.53 6.46
C SER A 147 -7.66 8.44 7.14
N HIS A 148 -6.42 8.44 6.67
CA HIS A 148 -5.35 9.28 7.23
C HIS A 148 -5.53 10.77 6.92
N LEU A 149 -6.12 11.10 5.76
CA LEU A 149 -6.45 12.49 5.39
C LEU A 149 -7.48 13.10 6.34
N ASN A 150 -8.42 12.29 6.84
CA ASN A 150 -9.44 12.74 7.79
C ASN A 150 -8.84 13.13 9.15
N SER A 151 -7.70 12.57 9.53
CA SER A 151 -7.02 12.90 10.80
C SER A 151 -6.33 14.27 10.76
N LEU A 152 -5.97 14.76 9.57
CA LEU A 152 -5.32 16.06 9.37
C LEU A 152 -6.31 17.18 8.99
N ILE A 153 -7.61 16.92 9.16
CA ILE A 153 -8.66 17.84 8.68
C ILE A 153 -8.58 19.23 9.31
N GLU A 154 -8.04 19.35 10.52
CA GLU A 154 -7.85 20.62 11.23
C GLU A 154 -6.69 21.46 10.68
N GLU A 155 -5.70 20.83 10.07
CA GLU A 155 -4.54 21.50 9.47
C GLU A 155 -4.81 21.96 8.02
N VAL A 156 -5.86 21.42 7.40
CA VAL A 156 -6.21 21.70 6.00
C VAL A 156 -7.00 22.99 5.89
N LYS A 157 -6.54 23.89 5.00
CA LYS A 157 -7.29 25.11 4.65
C LYS A 157 -8.60 24.75 3.94
N SER A 158 -9.73 25.21 4.48
CA SER A 158 -11.08 24.96 3.95
C SER A 158 -11.44 23.47 3.78
N PRO A 159 -11.44 22.68 4.88
CA PRO A 159 -11.52 21.22 4.81
C PRO A 159 -12.80 20.70 4.15
N VAL A 160 -13.92 21.42 4.34
CA VAL A 160 -15.24 21.06 3.77
C VAL A 160 -15.21 20.93 2.25
N LYS A 161 -14.34 21.67 1.55
CA LYS A 161 -14.20 21.61 0.09
C LYS A 161 -12.95 20.85 -0.33
N THR A 162 -11.84 21.05 0.38
CA THR A 162 -10.53 20.51 0.01
C THR A 162 -10.45 18.99 0.24
N VAL A 163 -10.92 18.50 1.39
CA VAL A 163 -10.80 17.07 1.73
C VAL A 163 -11.62 16.17 0.80
N PRO A 164 -12.92 16.44 0.52
CA PRO A 164 -13.68 15.62 -0.43
C PRO A 164 -13.09 15.61 -1.84
N ARG A 165 -12.58 16.76 -2.32
CA ARG A 165 -11.94 16.85 -3.64
C ARG A 165 -10.63 16.06 -3.67
N ALA A 166 -9.80 16.18 -2.63
CA ALA A 166 -8.54 15.45 -2.54
C ALA A 166 -8.76 13.94 -2.53
N ILE A 167 -9.76 13.45 -1.78
CA ILE A 167 -10.13 12.02 -1.78
C ILE A 167 -10.64 11.60 -3.16
N LEU A 168 -11.55 12.35 -3.78
CA LEU A 168 -12.10 11.99 -5.10
C LEU A 168 -11.01 11.90 -6.18
N PHE A 169 -10.19 12.94 -6.32
CA PHE A 169 -9.12 12.97 -7.31
C PHE A 169 -8.02 11.97 -6.99
N GLY A 170 -7.65 11.82 -5.71
CA GLY A 170 -6.65 10.85 -5.27
C GLY A 170 -7.07 9.42 -5.57
N THR A 171 -8.28 9.04 -5.16
CA THR A 171 -8.82 7.69 -5.42
C THR A 171 -8.95 7.41 -6.92
N PHE A 172 -9.46 8.36 -7.71
CA PHE A 172 -9.56 8.20 -9.16
C PHE A 172 -8.18 7.98 -9.82
N LEU A 173 -7.18 8.75 -9.41
CA LEU A 173 -5.82 8.62 -9.91
C LEU A 173 -5.21 7.25 -9.53
N ILE A 174 -5.42 6.78 -8.31
CA ILE A 174 -4.94 5.46 -7.87
C ILE A 174 -5.62 4.35 -8.68
N ILE A 175 -6.93 4.44 -8.94
CA ILE A 175 -7.65 3.47 -9.79
C ILE A 175 -7.02 3.37 -11.17
N VAL A 176 -6.75 4.51 -11.81
CA VAL A 176 -6.12 4.54 -13.14
C VAL A 176 -4.73 3.90 -13.10
N ILE A 177 -3.90 4.26 -12.12
CA ILE A 177 -2.55 3.69 -11.96
C ILE A 177 -2.61 2.18 -11.73
N TYR A 178 -3.52 1.69 -10.89
CA TYR A 178 -3.66 0.26 -10.61
C TYR A 178 -4.13 -0.52 -11.83
N ILE A 179 -5.09 -0.02 -12.59
CA ILE A 179 -5.50 -0.66 -13.85
C ILE A 179 -4.32 -0.71 -14.82
N MET A 180 -3.62 0.40 -15.00
CA MET A 180 -2.48 0.49 -15.92
C MET A 180 -1.31 -0.41 -15.50
N THR A 181 -1.05 -0.52 -14.20
CA THR A 181 -0.02 -1.38 -13.64
C THR A 181 -0.36 -2.86 -13.82
N ASN A 182 -1.61 -3.26 -13.56
CA ASN A 182 -2.07 -4.63 -13.79
C ASN A 182 -1.98 -5.01 -15.28
N VAL A 183 -2.39 -4.11 -16.18
CA VAL A 183 -2.27 -4.30 -17.63
C VAL A 183 -0.80 -4.42 -18.05
N SER A 184 0.09 -3.60 -17.48
CA SER A 184 1.53 -3.69 -17.72
C SER A 184 2.10 -5.03 -17.27
N TYR A 185 1.70 -5.55 -16.11
CA TYR A 185 2.17 -6.83 -15.61
C TYR A 185 1.73 -7.99 -16.52
N LEU A 186 0.49 -7.98 -17.01
CA LEU A 186 0.00 -9.00 -17.95
C LEU A 186 0.61 -8.90 -19.36
N ALA A 187 1.10 -7.72 -19.75
CA ALA A 187 1.80 -7.55 -21.02
C ALA A 187 3.25 -8.06 -20.95
N VAL A 188 3.93 -7.83 -19.82
CA VAL A 188 5.38 -8.04 -19.68
C VAL A 188 5.75 -9.39 -19.06
N MET A 189 4.94 -9.94 -18.16
CA MET A 189 5.27 -11.16 -17.39
C MET A 189 4.32 -12.31 -17.69
N THR A 190 4.85 -13.54 -17.70
CA THR A 190 4.01 -14.74 -17.82
C THR A 190 3.32 -15.08 -16.48
N ARG A 191 2.17 -15.75 -16.52
CA ARG A 191 1.40 -16.11 -15.30
C ARG A 191 2.19 -16.94 -14.30
N SER A 192 3.05 -17.84 -14.77
CA SER A 192 3.94 -18.64 -13.93
C SER A 192 4.98 -17.79 -13.20
N GLU A 193 5.44 -16.69 -13.80
CA GLU A 193 6.37 -15.76 -13.16
C GLU A 193 5.63 -14.84 -12.17
N LEU A 194 4.40 -14.43 -12.49
CA LEU A 194 3.55 -13.64 -11.59
C LEU A 194 3.17 -14.42 -10.32
N LEU A 195 2.80 -15.70 -10.46
CA LEU A 195 2.43 -16.57 -9.34
C LEU A 195 3.64 -17.22 -8.64
N GLY A 196 4.76 -17.38 -9.36
CA GLY A 196 6.00 -17.96 -8.82
C GLY A 196 6.92 -16.93 -8.14
N SER A 197 6.70 -15.63 -8.36
CA SER A 197 7.45 -14.58 -7.68
C SER A 197 6.95 -14.40 -6.24
N ASN A 198 7.75 -14.88 -5.27
CA ASN A 198 7.52 -14.72 -3.83
C ASN A 198 7.35 -13.25 -3.38
N ALA A 199 7.66 -12.27 -4.24
CA ALA A 199 7.57 -10.84 -3.96
C ALA A 199 6.23 -10.20 -4.40
N VAL A 200 5.47 -10.81 -5.32
CA VAL A 200 4.23 -10.24 -5.87
C VAL A 200 2.96 -10.87 -5.26
N ALA A 201 3.07 -12.07 -4.67
CA ALA A 201 1.94 -12.87 -4.19
C ALA A 201 1.65 -12.79 -2.66
N SER A 202 2.11 -11.75 -1.95
CA SER A 202 1.82 -11.58 -0.51
C SER A 202 1.42 -10.17 -0.15
#